data_AF-A0A8J7VYU6-F1
#
_entry.id   AF-A0A8J7VYU6-F1
#
_cell.length_a   1.000
_cell.length_b   1.000
_cell.length_c   1.000
_cell.angle_alpha   90.00
_cell.angle_beta   90.00
_cell.angle_gamma   90.00
#
_symmetry.space_group_name_H-M   'P 1'
#
loop_
_entity.id
_entity.type
_entity.pdbx_description
1 polymer ?
#
loop_
_entity_poly.entity_id
_entity_poly.type
_entity_poly.pdbx_seq_one_letter_code
_entity_poly.pdbx_strand_id
1 'polypeptide(L)'
;MAIASISIIILLLILAGGILLQIFLSKRESRWPGLILPFLFFGYSLLMVFSLAVYDGMSSWDIFAMLVSTFLLSNIPTLIYLGIYFACREKYKRKKELGKMNIQDLE
;
A
#
# COMPACT_ATOMS: atom_id res chain seq x y z
N MET A 1 -16.18 -23.38 -14.25
CA MET A 1 -16.72 -22.94 -12.93
C MET A 1 -15.70 -23.17 -11.81
N ALA A 2 -15.22 -24.39 -11.56
CA ALA A 2 -14.26 -24.67 -10.47
C ALA A 2 -12.96 -23.84 -10.52
N ILE A 3 -12.36 -23.65 -11.70
CA ILE A 3 -11.12 -22.87 -11.86
C ILE A 3 -11.32 -21.39 -11.45
N ALA A 4 -12.46 -20.81 -11.80
CA ALA A 4 -12.80 -19.43 -11.42
C ALA A 4 -12.96 -19.30 -9.90
N SER A 5 -13.66 -20.25 -9.27
CA SER A 5 -13.83 -20.30 -7.81
C SER A 5 -12.50 -20.43 -7.08
N ILE A 6 -11.60 -21.30 -7.57
CA ILE A 6 -10.25 -21.46 -7.00
C ILE A 6 -9.44 -20.16 -7.13
N SER A 7 -9.51 -19.51 -8.29
CA SER A 7 -8.81 -18.23 -8.54
C SER A 7 -9.28 -17.13 -7.59
N ILE A 8 -10.59 -17.05 -7.33
CA ILE A 8 -11.17 -16.08 -6.39
C ILE A 8 -10.68 -16.35 -4.96
N ILE A 9 -10.65 -17.62 -4.52
CA ILE A 9 -10.18 -17.97 -3.17
C ILE A 9 -8.70 -17.59 -3.00
N ILE A 10 -7.87 -17.90 -4.00
CA ILE A 10 -6.44 -17.54 -3.98
C ILE A 10 -6.28 -16.02 -3.90
N LEU A 11 -7.04 -15.26 -4.68
CA LEU A 11 -7.02 -13.80 -4.66
C LEU A 11 -7.35 -13.25 -3.26
N LEU A 12 -8.40 -13.77 -2.62
CA LEU A 12 -8.80 -13.35 -1.28
C LEU A 12 -7.72 -13.64 -0.23
N LEU A 13 -7.06 -14.80 -0.32
CA LEU A 13 -5.96 -15.16 0.57
C LEU A 13 -4.76 -14.21 0.42
N ILE A 14 -4.41 -13.85 -0.82
CA ILE A 14 -3.33 -12.89 -1.09
C ILE A 14 -3.67 -11.51 -0.52
N LEU A 15 -4.90 -11.04 -0.73
CA LEU A 15 -5.35 -9.74 -0.20
C LEU A 15 -5.35 -9.72 1.33
N ALA A 16 -5.90 -10.75 1.97
CA ALA A 16 -5.90 -10.87 3.42
C ALA A 16 -4.47 -10.94 3.98
N GLY A 17 -3.60 -11.75 3.35
CA GLY A 17 -2.18 -11.84 3.70
C GLY A 17 -1.45 -10.52 3.58
N GLY A 18 -1.66 -9.77 2.49
CA GLY A 18 -1.07 -8.45 2.27
C GLY A 18 -1.48 -7.43 3.33
N ILE A 19 -2.77 -7.38 3.68
CA ILE A 19 -3.29 -6.48 4.74
C ILE A 19 -2.70 -6.86 6.11
N LEU A 20 -2.69 -8.14 6.46
CA LEU A 20 -2.12 -8.61 7.72
C LEU A 20 -0.62 -8.31 7.82
N LEU A 21 0.12 -8.55 6.74
CA LEU A 21 1.54 -8.21 6.64
C LEU A 21 1.75 -6.71 6.81
N GLN A 22 0.94 -5.87 6.15
CA GLN A 22 1.04 -4.42 6.29
C GLN A 22 0.81 -3.96 7.73
N ILE A 23 -0.21 -4.50 8.40
CA ILE A 23 -0.48 -4.19 9.82
C ILE A 23 0.67 -4.63 10.71
N PHE A 24 1.20 -5.84 10.49
CA PHE A 24 2.31 -6.39 11.26
C PHE A 24 3.58 -5.53 11.13
N LEU A 25 3.93 -5.16 9.90
CA LEU A 25 5.09 -4.32 9.62
C LEU A 25 4.91 -2.89 10.16
N SER A 26 3.68 -2.36 10.12
CA SER A 26 3.37 -1.00 10.63
C SER A 26 3.46 -0.89 12.15
N LYS A 27 3.27 -2.01 12.87
CA LYS A 27 3.38 -2.09 14.34
C LYS A 27 4.81 -2.25 14.85
N ARG A 28 5.80 -2.41 13.96
CA ARG A 28 7.21 -2.48 14.36
C ARG A 28 7.69 -1.12 14.88
N GLU A 29 8.67 -1.14 15.78
CA GLU A 29 9.18 0.10 16.39
C GLU A 29 9.82 1.04 15.36
N SER A 30 10.55 0.50 14.40
CA SER A 30 11.08 1.25 13.26
C SER A 30 9.97 1.62 12.26
N ARG A 31 10.11 2.79 11.60
CA ARG A 31 9.11 3.30 10.65
C ARG A 31 9.17 2.64 9.28
N TRP A 32 10.34 2.11 8.93
CA TRP A 32 10.69 1.58 7.61
C TRP A 32 9.93 0.31 7.21
N PRO A 33 9.72 -0.70 8.08
CA PRO A 33 9.12 -1.95 7.65
C PRO A 33 7.69 -1.77 7.10
N GLY A 34 6.89 -0.91 7.74
CA GLY A 34 5.52 -0.63 7.29
C GLY A 34 5.43 0.17 5.99
N LEU A 35 6.54 0.74 5.50
CA LEU A 35 6.60 1.46 4.23
C LEU A 35 7.10 0.59 3.07
N ILE A 36 7.56 -0.64 3.33
CA ILE A 36 8.10 -1.53 2.30
C ILE A 36 7.03 -1.88 1.25
N LEU A 37 5.83 -2.30 1.67
CA LEU A 37 4.75 -2.61 0.72
C LEU A 37 4.29 -1.38 -0.07
N PRO A 38 3.99 -0.21 0.55
CA PRO A 38 3.71 1.01 -0.18
C PRO A 38 4.78 1.34 -1.23
N PHE A 39 6.06 1.23 -0.86
CA PHE A 39 7.16 1.53 -1.76
C PHE A 39 7.27 0.52 -2.91
N LEU A 40 6.98 -0.76 -2.65
CA LEU A 40 6.98 -1.80 -3.67
C LEU A 40 5.86 -1.58 -4.70
N PHE A 41 4.64 -1.24 -4.25
CA PHE A 41 3.53 -0.90 -5.14
C PHE A 41 3.77 0.41 -5.91
N PHE A 42 4.40 1.39 -5.28
CA PHE A 42 4.84 2.61 -5.95
C PHE A 42 5.92 2.35 -7.01
N GLY A 43 6.88 1.47 -6.73
CA GLY A 43 7.88 1.05 -7.73
C GLY A 43 7.21 0.35 -8.92
N TYR A 44 6.22 -0.50 -8.66
CA TYR A 44 5.44 -1.15 -9.71
C TYR A 44 4.63 -0.15 -10.56
N SER A 45 4.03 0.88 -9.95
CA SER A 45 3.31 1.92 -10.71
C SER A 45 4.24 2.68 -11.66
N LEU A 46 5.48 2.97 -11.24
CA LEU A 46 6.49 3.57 -12.13
C LEU A 46 6.86 2.65 -13.29
N LEU A 47 7.03 1.35 -13.04
CA LEU A 47 7.26 0.38 -14.11
C LEU A 47 6.12 0.37 -15.13
N MET A 48 4.86 0.46 -14.67
CA MET A 48 3.70 0.54 -15.56
C MET A 48 3.73 1.82 -16.41
N VAL A 49 4.03 2.97 -15.80
CA VAL A 49 4.13 4.24 -16.52
C VAL A 49 5.24 4.20 -17.57
N PHE A 50 6.42 3.68 -17.23
CA PHE A 50 7.54 3.56 -18.18
C PHE A 50 7.33 2.48 -19.24
N SER A 51 6.40 1.54 -19.02
CA SER A 51 6.01 0.51 -19.98
C SER A 51 4.99 1.01 -21.02
N LEU A 52 4.42 2.22 -20.88
CA LEU A 52 3.41 2.72 -21.80
C LEU A 52 4.02 2.97 -23.18
N ALA A 53 3.42 2.35 -24.20
CA ALA A 53 3.76 2.59 -25.59
C ALA A 53 2.98 3.81 -26.12
N VAL A 54 3.68 4.70 -26.84
CA VAL A 54 3.07 5.81 -27.56
C VAL A 54 2.98 5.44 -29.03
N TYR A 55 1.81 5.65 -29.62
CA TYR A 55 1.53 5.29 -31.01
C TYR A 55 1.38 6.53 -31.89
N ASP A 56 1.70 6.38 -33.17
CA ASP A 56 1.48 7.42 -34.17
C ASP A 56 -0.01 7.79 -34.24
N GLY A 57 -0.28 9.10 -34.24
CA GLY A 57 -1.64 9.66 -34.22
C GLY A 57 -2.18 10.01 -32.83
N MET A 58 -1.45 9.70 -31.76
CA MET A 58 -1.82 10.12 -30.41
C MET A 58 -1.46 11.59 -30.17
N SER A 59 -2.43 12.41 -29.72
CA SER A 59 -2.14 13.82 -29.41
C SER A 59 -1.39 13.95 -28.08
N SER A 60 -0.75 15.09 -27.84
CA SER A 60 -0.08 15.35 -26.56
C SER A 60 -1.02 15.26 -25.36
N TRP A 61 -2.29 15.60 -25.54
CA TRP A 61 -3.32 15.48 -24.50
C TRP A 61 -3.64 14.02 -24.18
N ASP A 62 -3.70 13.15 -25.19
CA ASP A 62 -3.96 11.73 -25.00
C ASP A 62 -2.82 11.05 -24.25
N ILE A 63 -1.57 11.35 -24.62
CA ILE A 63 -0.37 10.86 -23.90
C ILE A 63 -0.41 11.32 -22.45
N PHE A 64 -0.67 12.61 -22.21
CA PHE A 64 -0.74 13.16 -20.86
C PHE A 64 -1.85 12.51 -20.02
N ALA A 65 -3.06 12.40 -20.58
CA ALA A 65 -4.19 11.76 -19.90
C ALA A 65 -3.90 10.29 -19.59
N MET A 66 -3.27 9.56 -20.51
CA MET A 66 -2.85 8.17 -20.30
C MET A 66 -1.82 8.06 -19.17
N LEU A 67 -0.75 8.87 -19.19
CA LEU A 67 0.27 8.87 -18.13
C LEU A 67 -0.34 9.15 -16.75
N VAL A 68 -1.15 10.22 -16.64
CA VAL A 68 -1.77 10.62 -15.36
C VAL A 68 -2.76 9.57 -14.89
N SER A 69 -3.63 9.07 -15.76
CA SER A 69 -4.64 8.07 -15.37
C SER A 69 -3.99 6.74 -14.97
N THR A 70 -2.99 6.24 -15.72
CA THR A 70 -2.24 5.04 -15.36
C THR A 70 -1.53 5.22 -14.01
N PHE A 71 -0.87 6.36 -13.79
CA PHE A 71 -0.20 6.63 -12.52
C PHE A 71 -1.18 6.69 -11.34
N LEU A 72 -2.32 7.39 -11.49
CA LEU A 72 -3.29 7.50 -10.40
C LEU A 72 -3.96 6.16 -10.08
N LEU A 73 -4.43 5.44 -11.11
CA LEU A 73 -5.13 4.16 -10.93
C LEU A 73 -4.21 3.10 -10.32
N SER A 74 -2.97 3.01 -10.81
CA SER A 74 -1.98 2.05 -10.30
C SER A 74 -1.51 2.36 -8.88
N ASN A 75 -1.66 3.60 -8.40
CA ASN A 75 -1.32 3.99 -7.04
C ASN A 75 -2.48 3.91 -6.03
N ILE A 76 -3.69 3.51 -6.43
CA ILE A 76 -4.80 3.26 -5.48
C ILE A 76 -4.37 2.27 -4.37
N PRO A 77 -3.74 1.11 -4.67
CA PRO A 77 -3.27 0.19 -3.63
C PRO A 77 -2.22 0.83 -2.70
N THR A 78 -1.31 1.65 -3.26
CA THR A 78 -0.29 2.38 -2.49
C THR A 78 -0.95 3.29 -1.46
N LEU A 79 -1.97 4.06 -1.86
CA LEU A 79 -2.72 4.96 -0.98
C LEU A 79 -3.44 4.18 0.14
N ILE A 80 -4.04 3.03 -0.19
CA ILE A 80 -4.68 2.16 0.80
C ILE A 80 -3.65 1.67 1.84
N TYR A 81 -2.49 1.17 1.39
CA TYR A 81 -1.45 0.69 2.30
C TYR A 81 -0.83 1.81 3.15
N LEU A 82 -0.68 3.02 2.61
CA LEU A 82 -0.26 4.20 3.36
C LEU A 82 -1.30 4.57 4.42
N GLY A 83 -2.60 4.56 4.08
CA GLY A 83 -3.68 4.80 5.04
C GLY A 83 -3.64 3.81 6.20
N ILE A 84 -3.49 2.50 5.90
CA ILE A 84 -3.33 1.46 6.92
C ILE A 84 -2.10 1.71 7.79
N TYR A 85 -0.97 2.08 7.17
CA TYR A 85 0.28 2.38 7.86
C TYR A 85 0.09 3.51 8.88
N PHE A 86 -0.42 4.66 8.45
CA PHE A 86 -0.61 5.82 9.33
C PHE A 86 -1.60 5.51 10.46
N ALA A 87 -2.73 4.86 10.15
CA ALA A 87 -3.71 4.47 11.16
C ALA A 87 -3.15 3.51 12.21
N CYS A 88 -2.36 2.52 11.79
CA CYS A 88 -1.71 1.58 12.70
C CYS A 88 -0.60 2.25 13.53
N ARG A 89 0.18 3.13 12.90
CA ARG A 89 1.30 3.82 13.53
C ARG A 89 0.84 4.77 14.62
N GLU A 90 -0.24 5.51 14.37
CA GLU A 90 -0.82 6.42 15.34
C GLU A 90 -1.31 5.67 16.59
N LYS A 91 -2.00 4.54 16.37
CA LYS A 91 -2.43 3.65 17.46
C LYS A 91 -1.25 3.08 18.26
N TYR A 92 -0.17 2.71 17.59
CA TYR A 92 1.03 2.20 18.25
C TYR A 92 1.72 3.27 19.12
N LYS A 93 1.88 4.50 18.61
CA LYS A 93 2.48 5.60 19.37
C LYS A 93 1.69 5.91 20.65
N ARG A 94 0.37 6.07 20.53
CA ARG A 94 -0.51 6.33 21.68
C ARG A 94 -0.40 5.25 22.76
N LYS A 95 -0.37 3.97 22.36
CA LYS A 95 -0.19 2.85 23.32
C LYS A 95 1.18 2.89 24.01
N LYS A 96 2.23 3.26 23.28
CA LYS A 96 3.58 3.40 23.84
C LYS A 96 3.65 4.54 24.86
N GLU A 97 2.97 5.65 24.60
CA GLU A 97 2.91 6.80 25.52
C GLU A 97 2.11 6.47 26.78
N LEU A 98 0.92 5.87 26.65
CA LEU A 98 0.13 5.42 27.80
C LEU A 98 0.89 4.41 28.68
N GLY A 99 1.63 3.49 28.05
CA GLY A 99 2.47 2.53 28.78
C GLY A 99 3.59 3.21 29.58
N LYS A 100 4.16 4.30 29.06
CA LYS A 100 5.16 5.09 29.79
C LYS A 100 4.56 5.81 30.99
N MET A 101 3.39 6.42 30.81
CA MET A 101 2.68 7.12 31.91
C MET A 101 2.34 6.15 33.05
N ASN A 102 1.78 4.98 32.72
CA ASN A 102 1.39 3.99 33.74
C ASN A 102 2.58 3.40 34.52
N ILE A 103 3.78 3.38 33.95
CA ILE A 103 4.99 2.93 34.67
C ILE A 103 5.44 4.01 35.65
N GLN A 104 5.37 5.29 35.25
CA GLN A 104 5.77 6.43 36.10
C GLN A 104 4.84 6.64 37.30
N ASP A 105 3.54 6.32 37.16
CA ASP A 105 2.58 6.43 38.27
C ASP A 105 2.75 5.33 39.33
N LEU A 106 3.49 4.26 39.03
CA LEU A 106 3.72 3.11 39.92
C LEU A 106 5.03 3.21 40.73
N GLU A 107 5.91 4.15 40.40
CA GLU A 107 7.18 4.44 41.11
C GLU A 107 7.00 5.59 42.12
#